data_AF-A0A442UXA4-F1
#
_entry.id   AF-A0A442UXA4-F1
#
_cell.length_a   1.000
_cell.length_b   1.000
_cell.length_c   1.000
_cell.angle_alpha   90.00
_cell.angle_beta   90.00
_cell.angle_gamma   90.00
#
_symmetry.space_group_name_H-M   'P 1'
#
loop_
_entity.id
_entity.type
_entity.pdbx_description
1 polymer ?
#
loop_
_entity_poly.entity_id
_entity_poly.type
_entity_poly.pdbx_seq_one_letter_code
_entity_poly.pdbx_strand_id
1 'polypeptide(L)' 'MIHRQAERAGVFRPSELELLGRVFDRLKVGAQSEKQREALASRIMANYMAGVRDEEELLSASRQPLGR' A
#
# COMPACT_ATOMS: atom_id res chain seq x y z
N MET A 1 -18.20 4.28 -13.62
CA MET A 1 -18.97 3.36 -12.77
C MET A 1 -18.20 2.05 -12.63
N ILE A 2 -17.80 1.73 -11.40
CA ILE A 2 -17.64 0.43 -10.71
C ILE A 2 -17.36 -0.87 -11.52
N HIS A 3 -16.54 -0.86 -12.57
CA HIS A 3 -15.98 -2.11 -13.12
C HIS A 3 -14.57 -2.41 -12.59
N ARG A 4 -13.95 -1.48 -11.83
CA ARG A 4 -12.56 -1.62 -11.35
C ARG A 4 -12.43 -2.09 -9.89
N GLN A 5 -13.54 -2.28 -9.19
CA GLN A 5 -13.54 -2.72 -7.78
C GLN A 5 -13.95 -4.20 -7.61
N ALA A 6 -14.54 -4.83 -8.63
CA ALA A 6 -15.09 -6.18 -8.53
C ALA A 6 -14.04 -7.31 -8.53
N GLU A 7 -12.79 -7.06 -8.94
CA GLU A 7 -11.74 -8.09 -8.88
C GLU A 7 -10.91 -8.07 -7.58
N ARG A 8 -10.98 -7.01 -6.77
CA ARG A 8 -10.14 -6.88 -5.56
C ARG A 8 -10.47 -7.87 -4.43
N ALA A 9 -11.66 -8.46 -4.43
CA ALA A 9 -12.06 -9.44 -3.41
C ALA A 9 -11.34 -10.81 -3.54
N GLY A 10 -10.63 -11.05 -4.65
CA GLY A 10 -9.84 -12.28 -4.88
C GLY A 10 -8.39 -12.05 -5.35
N VAL A 11 -7.95 -10.79 -5.46
CA VAL A 11 -6.60 -10.43 -5.97
C VAL A 11 -5.51 -10.56 -4.90
N PHE A 12 -5.86 -10.39 -3.62
CA PHE A 12 -4.91 -10.50 -2.52
C PHE A 12 -5.31 -11.60 -1.55
N ARG A 13 -4.37 -12.48 -1.22
CA ARG A 13 -4.50 -13.48 -0.16
C ARG A 13 -4.52 -12.78 1.21
N PRO A 14 -5.09 -13.41 2.25
CA PRO A 14 -5.07 -12.85 3.61
C PRO A 14 -3.68 -12.44 4.08
N SER A 15 -2.66 -13.27 3.82
CA SER A 15 -1.26 -12.98 4.16
C SER A 15 -0.68 -11.76 3.44
N GLU A 16 -1.16 -11.48 2.22
CA GLU A 16 -0.75 -10.30 1.46
C GLU A 16 -1.41 -9.04 2.03
N LEU A 17 -2.68 -9.12 2.42
CA LEU A 17 -3.38 -8.03 3.12
C LEU A 17 -2.76 -7.73 4.49
N GLU A 18 -2.35 -8.76 5.24
CA GLU A 18 -1.66 -8.59 6.51
C GLU A 18 -0.31 -7.87 6.33
N LEU A 19 0.46 -8.24 5.31
CA LEU A 19 1.72 -7.57 4.98
C LEU A 19 1.49 -6.09 4.65
N LEU A 20 0.57 -5.80 3.71
CA LEU A 20 0.28 -4.42 3.29
C LEU A 20 -0.25 -3.57 4.45
N GLY A 21 -1.06 -4.18 5.34
CA GLY A 21 -1.56 -3.56 6.55
C GLY A 21 -0.44 -3.17 7.53
N ARG A 22 0.51 -4.08 7.81
CA ARG A 22 1.67 -3.78 8.68
C ARG A 22 2.57 -2.69 8.12
N VAL A 23 2.83 -2.72 6.81
CA VAL A 23 3.62 -1.68 6.13
C VAL A 23 2.92 -0.33 6.24
N PHE A 24 1.61 -0.29 6.00
CA PHE A 24 0.81 0.92 6.14
C PHE A 24 0.83 1.45 7.58
N ASP A 25 0.66 0.58 8.57
CA ASP A 25 0.65 0.96 9.99
C ASP A 25 1.98 1.54 10.46
N ARG A 26 3.10 1.00 9.98
CA ARG A 26 4.43 1.53 10.29
C ARG A 26 4.75 2.86 9.62
N LEU A 27 4.16 3.12 8.45
CA LEU A 27 4.41 4.34 7.68
C LEU A 27 3.39 5.44 7.97
N LYS A 28 2.22 5.11 8.52
CA LYS A 28 1.23 6.11 8.89
C LYS A 28 1.78 6.94 10.05
N VAL A 29 1.67 8.25 9.94
CA VAL A 29 1.98 9.18 11.06
C VAL A 29 0.65 9.61 11.66
N GLY A 30 0.55 9.64 13.00
CA GLY A 30 -0.72 9.87 13.71
C GLY A 30 -1.51 11.11 13.29
N ALA A 31 -0.83 12.13 12.76
CA ALA A 31 -1.42 13.39 12.29
C ALA A 31 -1.72 13.45 10.77
N GLN A 32 -1.66 12.34 10.03
CA GLN A 32 -1.92 12.36 8.57
C GLN A 32 -3.39 12.57 8.24
N SER A 33 -3.65 13.48 7.30
CA SER A 33 -4.96 13.68 6.68
C SER A 33 -5.37 12.47 5.85
N GLU A 34 -6.67 12.28 5.63
CA GLU A 34 -7.23 11.20 4.80
C GLU A 34 -6.57 11.09 3.43
N LYS A 35 -6.36 12.23 2.75
CA LYS A 35 -5.67 12.29 1.45
C LYS A 35 -4.22 11.77 1.50
N GLN A 36 -3.51 12.02 2.60
CA GLN A 36 -2.14 11.52 2.79
C GLN A 36 -2.12 10.01 3.03
N ARG A 37 -3.13 9.51 3.76
CA ARG A 37 -3.33 8.07 3.98
C ARG A 37 -3.66 7.35 2.66
N GLU A 38 -4.56 7.89 1.84
CA GLU A 38 -4.85 7.32 0.52
C GLU A 38 -3.63 7.31 -0.41
N ALA A 39 -2.84 8.39 -0.41
CA ALA A 39 -1.61 8.46 -1.20
C ALA A 39 -0.58 7.42 -0.72
N LEU A 40 -0.43 7.25 0.60
CA LEU A 40 0.43 6.22 1.19
C LEU A 40 -0.02 4.80 0.80
N ALA A 41 -1.31 4.49 0.94
CA ALA A 41 -1.87 3.19 0.58
C ALA A 41 -1.67 2.89 -0.92
N SER A 42 -1.89 3.88 -1.78
CA SER A 42 -1.68 3.75 -3.24
C SER A 42 -0.22 3.45 -3.57
N ARG A 43 0.73 4.11 -2.91
CA ARG A 43 2.16 3.85 -3.10
C ARG A 43 2.56 2.45 -2.67
N ILE A 44 2.10 2.01 -1.49
CA ILE A 44 2.38 0.65 -0.99
C ILE A 44 1.84 -0.40 -1.98
N MET A 45 0.60 -0.22 -2.45
CA MET A 45 0.01 -1.12 -3.44
C MET A 45 0.78 -1.09 -4.78
N ALA A 46 1.22 0.07 -5.26
CA ALA A 46 1.99 0.18 -6.49
C ALA A 46 3.33 -0.55 -6.41
N ASN A 47 4.09 -0.35 -5.32
CA ASN A 47 5.35 -1.05 -5.09
C ASN A 47 5.15 -2.57 -5.00
N TYR A 48 4.08 -3.01 -4.35
CA TYR A 48 3.72 -4.42 -4.28
C TYR A 48 3.41 -5.03 -5.65
N MET A 49 2.60 -4.33 -6.46
CA MET A 49 2.27 -4.75 -7.82
C MET A 49 3.49 -4.74 -8.75
N ALA A 50 4.51 -3.91 -8.46
CA ALA A 50 5.80 -3.92 -9.14
C ALA A 50 6.68 -5.12 -8.75
N GLY A 51 6.23 -6.00 -7.85
CA GLY A 51 6.90 -7.23 -7.46
C GLY A 51 7.65 -7.15 -6.13
N VAL A 52 7.59 -6.02 -5.40
CA VAL A 52 8.22 -5.90 -4.09
C VAL A 52 7.38 -6.68 -3.06
N ARG A 53 7.88 -7.84 -2.62
CA ARG A 53 7.18 -8.74 -1.69
C ARG A 53 7.75 -8.72 -0.28
N ASP A 54 8.98 -8.23 -0.11
CA ASP A 54 9.62 -8.10 1.20
C ASP A 54 9.07 -6.90 1.98
N GLU A 55 8.90 -7.06 3.29
CA GLU A 55 8.32 -6.04 4.15
C GLU A 55 9.24 -4.84 4.33
N GLU A 56 10.55 -5.04 4.50
CA GLU A 56 11.53 -3.97 4.67
C GLU A 56 11.76 -3.21 3.37
N GLU A 57 11.79 -3.92 2.24
CA GLU A 57 11.84 -3.30 0.93
C GLU A 57 10.59 -2.46 0.65
N LEU A 58 9.40 -2.99 0.95
CA LEU A 58 8.14 -2.23 0.81
C LEU A 58 8.15 -0.98 1.68
N LEU A 59 8.64 -1.07 2.91
CA LEU A 59 8.78 0.07 3.81
C LEU A 59 9.72 1.12 3.20
N SER A 60 10.89 0.71 2.72
CA SER A 60 11.88 1.62 2.14
C SER A 60 11.36 2.29 0.86
N ALA A 61 10.85 1.49 -0.08
CA ALA A 61 10.27 1.95 -1.35
C ALA A 61 9.04 2.83 -1.15
N SER A 62 8.29 2.60 -0.06
CA SER A 62 7.09 3.35 0.28
C SER A 62 7.33 4.45 1.30
N ARG A 63 8.56 4.82 1.64
CA ARG A 63 8.85 6.03 2.45
C ARG A 63 8.89 7.28 1.60
N GLN A 64 9.50 7.21 0.42
CA GLN A 64 9.67 8.37 -0.47
C GLN A 64 8.49 8.52 -1.43
N PRO A 65 7.97 9.75 -1.66
CA PRO A 65 6.93 9.95 -2.66
C PRO A 65 7.37 9.39 -4.01
N LEU A 66 6.45 8.73 -4.72
CA LEU A 66 6.70 8.26 -6.08
C LEU A 66 6.86 9.49 -6.98
N GLY A 67 8.10 9.96 -7.13
CA GLY A 67 8.44 11.10 -7.97
C GLY A 67 8.33 12.44 -7.27
N ARG A 68 9.27 13.31 -7.63
CA ARG A 68 9.39 14.72 -7.32
C ARG A 68 8.55 15.55 -8.28
#